data_AF-A0A8T5KAR4-F1
#
_entry.id   AF-A0A8T5KAR4-F1
#
_cell.length_a   1.000
_cell.length_b   1.000
_cell.length_c   1.000
_cell.angle_alpha   90.00
_cell.angle_beta   90.00
_cell.angle_gamma   90.00
#
_symmetry.space_group_name_H-M   'P 1'
#
loop_
_entity.id
_entity.type
_entity.pdbx_description
1 polymer ?
#
loop_
_entity_poly.entity_id
_entity_poly.type
_entity_poly.pdbx_seq_one_letter_code
_entity_poly.pdbx_strand_id
1 'polypeptide(L)'
;RRLVPTRWSITAVDDLLGKYLTKKVKDYPQLNHFEVYESNYIGNRFEILLVPDAWCYEAYEAWYPKTLWNPDEEKVAIVTDWEPYKGRSKYASMGGCYYSGKLAVLENLEARKRQAKVFIFREAYPDYILPVGVWQVRENCRNAMKQEPRKFETLQNAMSHVMGRLTIPFERWMETGPLLRHTMTQRKITEYFH
;
A
#
# COMPACT_ATOMS: atom_id res chain seq x y z
N ARG A 1 -30.49 18.70 -4.37
CA ARG A 1 -29.35 18.94 -3.44
C ARG A 1 -28.52 17.66 -3.38
N ARG A 2 -27.35 17.61 -4.02
CA ARG A 2 -26.47 16.43 -4.02
C ARG A 2 -25.61 16.51 -2.75
N LEU A 3 -25.92 15.68 -1.75
CA LEU A 3 -25.08 15.56 -0.55
C LEU A 3 -23.72 15.03 -0.98
N VAL A 4 -22.72 15.91 -1.06
CA VAL A 4 -21.33 15.50 -1.22
C VAL A 4 -20.91 14.94 0.14
N PRO A 5 -20.60 13.64 0.26
CA PRO A 5 -20.20 13.06 1.53
C PRO A 5 -18.95 13.79 2.02
N THR A 6 -18.93 14.20 3.29
CA THR A 6 -17.75 14.85 3.88
C THR A 6 -16.56 13.87 3.86
N ARG A 7 -15.32 14.38 3.82
CA ARG A 7 -14.08 13.57 3.78
C ARG A 7 -14.04 12.45 4.83
N TRP A 8 -14.70 12.67 5.98
CA TRP A 8 -14.86 11.72 7.08
C TRP A 8 -15.82 10.57 6.77
N SER A 9 -16.96 10.85 6.12
CA SER A 9 -17.93 9.82 5.74
C SER A 9 -17.37 8.84 4.71
N ILE A 10 -16.58 9.33 3.75
CA ILE A 10 -15.93 8.49 2.73
C ILE A 10 -14.93 7.54 3.39
N THR A 11 -14.12 8.06 4.33
CA THR A 11 -13.11 7.24 5.01
C THR A 11 -13.75 6.23 5.97
N ALA A 12 -14.85 6.59 6.63
CA ALA A 12 -15.59 5.67 7.50
C ALA A 12 -16.21 4.51 6.72
N VAL A 13 -16.74 4.77 5.52
CA VAL A 13 -17.25 3.72 4.63
C VAL A 13 -16.12 2.79 4.20
N ASP A 14 -14.95 3.33 3.84
CA ASP A 14 -13.80 2.52 3.45
C ASP A 14 -13.29 1.64 4.58
N ASP A 15 -13.20 2.17 5.79
CA ASP A 15 -12.77 1.41 6.96
C ASP A 15 -13.76 0.28 7.25
N LEU A 16 -15.06 0.54 7.18
CA LEU A 16 -16.09 -0.47 7.43
C LEU A 16 -16.06 -1.59 6.37
N LEU A 17 -16.02 -1.23 5.09
CA LEU A 17 -15.91 -2.20 3.98
C LEU A 17 -14.59 -2.96 4.04
N GLY A 18 -13.49 -2.25 4.30
CA GLY A 18 -12.16 -2.83 4.44
C GLY A 18 -12.12 -3.86 5.58
N LYS A 19 -12.70 -3.56 6.75
CA LYS A 19 -12.81 -4.52 7.86
C LYS A 19 -13.63 -5.75 7.49
N TYR A 20 -14.75 -5.56 6.78
CA TYR A 20 -15.58 -6.67 6.32
C TYR A 20 -14.81 -7.60 5.36
N LEU A 21 -14.15 -7.05 4.34
CA LEU A 21 -13.36 -7.83 3.38
C LEU A 21 -12.13 -8.46 4.03
N THR A 22 -11.46 -7.76 4.94
CA THR A 22 -10.28 -8.30 5.66
C THR A 22 -10.63 -9.61 6.38
N LYS A 23 -11.83 -9.72 6.96
CA LYS A 23 -12.27 -10.95 7.64
C LYS A 23 -12.33 -12.14 6.69
N LYS A 24 -12.86 -11.93 5.48
CA LYS A 24 -12.96 -12.99 4.46
C LYS A 24 -11.61 -13.34 3.84
N VAL A 25 -10.85 -12.33 3.45
CA VAL A 25 -9.55 -12.49 2.77
C VAL A 25 -8.60 -13.33 3.62
N LYS A 26 -8.61 -13.18 4.95
CA LYS A 26 -7.79 -13.97 5.87
C LYS A 26 -8.05 -15.48 5.84
N ASP A 27 -9.25 -15.90 5.42
CA ASP A 27 -9.63 -17.31 5.35
C ASP A 27 -9.27 -17.96 4.00
N TYR A 28 -8.74 -17.18 3.05
CA TYR A 28 -8.36 -17.68 1.73
C TYR A 28 -6.93 -18.21 1.67
N PRO A 29 -6.61 -19.10 0.72
CA PRO A 29 -5.22 -19.52 0.51
C PRO A 29 -4.33 -18.35 0.12
N GLN A 30 -3.05 -18.42 0.48
CA GLN A 30 -2.05 -17.41 0.13
C GLN A 30 -1.85 -17.35 -1.39
N LEU A 31 -1.32 -16.23 -1.88
CA LEU A 31 -0.80 -16.13 -3.24
C LEU A 31 0.34 -17.14 -3.47
N ASN A 32 0.55 -17.50 -4.74
CA ASN A 32 1.60 -18.45 -5.12
C ASN A 32 2.94 -17.76 -5.42
N HIS A 33 2.89 -16.53 -5.93
CA HIS A 33 4.07 -15.76 -6.36
C HIS A 33 4.02 -14.35 -5.79
N PHE A 34 5.18 -13.69 -5.76
CA PHE A 34 5.26 -12.27 -5.47
C PHE A 34 4.70 -11.50 -6.67
N GLU A 35 3.81 -10.56 -6.43
CA GLU A 35 3.15 -9.78 -7.49
C GLU A 35 3.39 -8.30 -7.26
N VAL A 36 3.77 -7.58 -8.32
CA VAL A 36 3.89 -6.12 -8.30
C VAL A 36 2.89 -5.52 -9.31
N TYR A 37 2.11 -4.56 -8.83
CA TYR A 37 1.19 -3.76 -9.63
C TYR A 37 1.66 -2.32 -9.65
N GLU A 38 1.56 -1.68 -10.82
CA GLU A 38 2.05 -0.32 -11.05
C GLU A 38 0.90 0.60 -11.45
N SER A 39 0.92 1.84 -10.98
CA SER A 39 0.15 2.93 -11.57
C SER A 39 0.96 4.21 -11.55
N ASN A 40 0.91 4.96 -12.65
CA ASN A 40 1.47 6.30 -12.74
C ASN A 40 0.39 7.24 -13.28
N TYR A 41 0.00 8.22 -12.48
CA TYR A 41 -1.02 9.19 -12.87
C TYR A 41 -0.74 10.57 -12.28
N ILE A 42 -0.58 11.57 -13.16
CA ILE A 42 -0.37 12.99 -12.81
C ILE A 42 0.69 13.13 -11.71
N GLY A 43 1.91 12.64 -11.96
CA GLY A 43 3.02 12.76 -11.02
C GLY A 43 2.83 12.00 -9.70
N ASN A 44 1.88 11.06 -9.61
CA ASN A 44 1.80 10.09 -8.53
C ASN A 44 2.17 8.72 -9.05
N ARG A 45 3.21 8.15 -8.45
CA ARG A 45 3.60 6.77 -8.70
C ARG A 45 3.15 5.90 -7.55
N PHE A 46 2.45 4.83 -7.88
CA PHE A 46 2.05 3.77 -6.97
C PHE A 46 2.69 2.47 -7.39
N GLU A 47 3.34 1.81 -6.44
CA GLU A 47 3.85 0.46 -6.57
C GLU A 47 3.20 -0.38 -5.46
N ILE A 48 2.43 -1.40 -5.83
CA ILE A 48 1.75 -2.28 -4.88
C ILE A 48 2.38 -3.66 -4.96
N LEU A 49 3.00 -4.07 -3.87
CA LEU A 49 3.61 -5.39 -3.73
C LEU A 49 2.68 -6.31 -2.92
N LEU A 50 2.34 -7.45 -3.50
CA LEU A 50 1.71 -8.56 -2.81
C LEU A 50 2.73 -9.67 -2.57
N VAL A 51 2.85 -10.07 -1.31
CA VAL A 51 3.75 -11.13 -0.84
C VAL A 51 2.92 -12.38 -0.48
N PRO A 52 3.33 -13.58 -0.94
CA PRO A 52 2.80 -14.89 -0.53
C PRO A 52 2.91 -15.15 0.98
N ASP A 53 2.03 -14.54 1.76
CA ASP A 53 2.05 -14.65 3.22
C ASP A 53 0.68 -14.32 3.82
N ALA A 54 0.56 -14.57 5.13
CA ALA A 54 -0.62 -14.21 5.89
C ALA A 54 -0.90 -12.69 5.81
N TRP A 55 -2.17 -12.32 5.78
CA TRP A 55 -2.60 -10.92 5.69
C TRP A 55 -1.87 -10.03 6.70
N CYS A 56 -1.13 -9.06 6.19
CA CYS A 56 -0.67 -7.87 6.88
C CYS A 56 -0.68 -6.75 5.83
N TYR A 57 -0.78 -5.50 6.24
CA TYR A 57 -0.87 -4.40 5.30
C TYR A 57 -0.07 -3.21 5.80
N GLU A 58 0.76 -2.63 4.94
CA GLU A 58 1.49 -1.40 5.21
C GLU A 58 1.42 -0.49 3.98
N ALA A 59 1.16 0.79 4.22
CA ALA A 59 1.11 1.80 3.19
C ALA A 59 2.06 2.93 3.53
N TYR A 60 2.77 3.40 2.53
CA TYR A 60 3.68 4.52 2.62
C TYR A 60 3.23 5.66 1.72
N GLU A 61 3.53 6.87 2.15
CA GLU A 61 3.31 8.08 1.39
C GLU A 61 4.52 8.99 1.55
N ALA A 62 5.16 9.29 0.43
CA ALA A 62 6.33 10.15 0.38
C ALA A 62 6.04 11.45 -0.38
N TRP A 63 6.39 12.57 0.26
CA TRP A 63 6.16 13.93 -0.23
C TRP A 63 7.49 14.65 -0.46
N TYR A 64 7.73 15.03 -1.71
CA TYR A 64 8.94 15.76 -2.08
C TYR A 64 8.96 17.19 -1.52
N PRO A 65 10.14 17.76 -1.25
CA PRO A 65 10.33 19.17 -0.92
C PRO A 65 9.55 20.12 -1.83
N LYS A 66 9.10 21.25 -1.27
CA LYS A 66 8.37 22.32 -1.98
C LYS A 66 7.03 21.86 -2.57
N THR A 67 6.44 20.81 -2.01
CA THR A 67 5.06 20.38 -2.34
C THR A 67 4.08 20.87 -1.27
N LEU A 68 2.78 20.86 -1.57
CA LEU A 68 1.71 21.24 -0.63
C LEU A 68 1.77 20.46 0.71
N TRP A 69 2.33 19.25 0.70
CA TRP A 69 2.40 18.35 1.85
C TRP A 69 3.80 18.30 2.49
N ASN A 70 4.77 18.99 1.87
CA ASN A 70 6.11 19.19 2.40
C ASN A 70 6.66 20.56 1.93
N PRO A 71 6.09 21.69 2.41
CA PRO A 71 6.36 23.02 1.88
C PRO A 71 7.74 23.56 2.26
N ASP A 72 8.25 23.21 3.45
CA ASP A 72 9.43 23.82 4.06
C ASP A 72 10.61 22.86 4.28
N GLU A 73 10.51 21.56 3.98
CA GLU A 73 11.63 20.64 4.19
C GLU A 73 12.51 20.51 2.95
N GLU A 74 13.83 20.53 3.17
CA GLU A 74 14.83 20.23 2.13
C GLU A 74 14.89 18.73 1.77
N LYS A 75 14.26 17.86 2.58
CA LYS A 75 14.27 16.40 2.45
C LYS A 75 12.87 15.85 2.21
N VAL A 76 12.80 14.69 1.57
CA VAL A 76 11.53 13.99 1.34
C VAL A 76 10.97 13.46 2.66
N ALA A 77 9.74 13.86 2.99
CA ALA A 77 8.99 13.37 4.14
C ALA A 77 8.30 12.05 3.78
N ILE A 78 8.48 11.01 4.60
CA ILE A 78 7.86 9.69 4.41
C ILE A 78 7.00 9.39 5.62
N VAL A 79 5.73 9.12 5.40
CA VAL A 79 4.77 8.69 6.42
C VAL A 79 4.33 7.27 6.10
N THR A 80 4.19 6.45 7.13
CA THR A 80 3.72 5.07 6.98
C THR A 80 2.74 4.69 8.09
N ASP A 81 1.79 3.84 7.73
CA ASP A 81 0.91 3.15 8.64
C ASP A 81 0.83 1.69 8.25
N TRP A 82 0.76 0.81 9.24
CA TRP A 82 0.72 -0.62 9.04
C TRP A 82 -0.27 -1.33 9.97
N GLU A 83 -0.61 -2.56 9.63
CA GLU A 83 -1.37 -3.45 10.49
C GLU A 83 -0.81 -4.88 10.43
N PRO A 84 -0.67 -5.54 11.60
CA PRO A 84 -0.38 -6.96 11.64
C PRO A 84 -1.62 -7.77 11.27
N TYR A 85 -1.49 -9.10 11.23
CA TYR A 85 -2.62 -10.01 11.02
C TYR A 85 -3.81 -9.74 11.95
N LYS A 86 -3.59 -9.32 13.20
CA LYS A 86 -4.68 -8.99 14.13
C LYS A 86 -5.42 -7.68 13.80
N GLY A 87 -4.89 -6.86 12.89
CA GLY A 87 -5.42 -5.54 12.56
C GLY A 87 -4.96 -4.43 13.50
N ARG A 88 -5.51 -3.22 13.32
CA ARG A 88 -5.24 -2.03 14.16
C ARG A 88 -6.33 -1.80 15.19
N SER A 89 -5.92 -1.33 16.37
CA SER A 89 -6.84 -0.80 17.39
C SER A 89 -7.04 0.72 17.27
N LYS A 90 -6.05 1.44 16.72
CA LYS A 90 -6.08 2.90 16.52
C LYS A 90 -6.25 3.25 15.05
N TYR A 91 -6.92 4.38 14.81
CA TYR A 91 -7.09 4.95 13.48
C TYR A 91 -5.72 5.26 12.83
N ALA A 92 -5.65 5.16 11.50
CA ALA A 92 -4.44 5.46 10.73
C ALA A 92 -4.11 6.96 10.77
N SER A 93 -2.86 7.33 11.08
CA SER A 93 -2.39 8.72 11.03
C SER A 93 -2.41 9.26 9.59
N MET A 94 -2.16 8.41 8.60
CA MET A 94 -2.33 8.71 7.17
C MET A 94 -3.79 8.99 6.77
N GLY A 95 -4.75 8.65 7.64
CA GLY A 95 -6.17 8.85 7.41
C GLY A 95 -6.69 8.13 6.17
N GLY A 96 -7.47 8.83 5.33
CA GLY A 96 -8.22 8.21 4.24
C GLY A 96 -7.39 7.53 3.16
N CYS A 97 -6.16 7.98 2.90
CA CYS A 97 -5.27 7.35 1.91
C CYS A 97 -4.98 5.89 2.28
N TYR A 98 -4.74 5.61 3.57
CA TYR A 98 -4.49 4.26 4.09
C TYR A 98 -5.68 3.33 3.83
N TYR A 99 -6.90 3.76 4.19
CA TYR A 99 -8.10 2.93 4.05
C TYR A 99 -8.53 2.75 2.59
N SER A 100 -8.39 3.79 1.76
CA SER A 100 -8.69 3.70 0.33
C SER A 100 -7.75 2.77 -0.43
N GLY A 101 -6.44 2.83 -0.15
CA GLY A 101 -5.48 1.87 -0.72
C GLY A 101 -5.78 0.44 -0.29
N LYS A 102 -6.06 0.25 1.02
CA LYS A 102 -6.41 -1.05 1.59
C LYS A 102 -7.66 -1.65 0.93
N LEU A 103 -8.71 -0.85 0.79
CA LEU A 103 -9.96 -1.29 0.19
C LEU A 103 -9.75 -1.77 -1.25
N ALA A 104 -8.99 -1.01 -2.06
CA ALA A 104 -8.71 -1.38 -3.44
C ALA A 104 -7.99 -2.73 -3.58
N VAL A 105 -7.02 -3.00 -2.70
CA VAL A 105 -6.30 -4.30 -2.70
C VAL A 105 -7.21 -5.42 -2.20
N LEU A 106 -7.99 -5.19 -1.15
CA LEU A 106 -8.92 -6.18 -0.61
C LEU A 106 -10.00 -6.58 -1.62
N GLU A 107 -10.53 -5.65 -2.42
CA GLU A 107 -11.49 -5.95 -3.49
C GLU A 107 -10.89 -6.93 -4.52
N ASN A 108 -9.63 -6.73 -4.91
CA ASN A 108 -8.93 -7.62 -5.84
C ASN A 108 -8.68 -9.01 -5.22
N LEU A 109 -8.21 -9.06 -3.97
CA LEU A 109 -7.93 -10.31 -3.25
C LEU A 109 -9.19 -11.13 -2.99
N GLU A 110 -10.30 -10.47 -2.62
CA GLU A 110 -11.62 -11.09 -2.48
C GLU A 110 -12.07 -11.71 -3.80
N ALA A 111 -12.00 -10.96 -4.90
CA ALA A 111 -12.40 -11.45 -6.22
C ALA A 111 -11.60 -12.69 -6.66
N ARG A 112 -10.31 -12.74 -6.31
CA ARG A 112 -9.41 -13.87 -6.61
C ARG A 112 -9.49 -14.99 -5.59
N LYS A 113 -10.18 -14.77 -4.45
CA LYS A 113 -10.20 -15.65 -3.28
C LYS A 113 -8.78 -16.04 -2.85
N ARG A 114 -7.95 -15.02 -2.61
CA ARG A 114 -6.55 -15.17 -2.17
C ARG A 114 -6.24 -14.23 -1.02
N GLN A 115 -5.23 -14.58 -0.23
CA GLN A 115 -4.65 -13.70 0.80
C GLN A 115 -3.20 -13.36 0.49
N ALA A 116 -2.75 -12.21 0.95
CA ALA A 116 -1.38 -11.75 0.80
C ALA A 116 -1.00 -10.79 1.92
N LYS A 117 0.29 -10.70 2.21
CA LYS A 117 0.87 -9.52 2.86
C LYS A 117 1.08 -8.43 1.81
N VAL A 118 0.71 -7.20 2.13
CA VAL A 118 0.59 -6.12 1.15
C VAL A 118 1.42 -4.92 1.56
N PHE A 119 2.16 -4.37 0.61
CA PHE A 119 2.84 -3.08 0.72
C PHE A 119 2.39 -2.15 -0.39
N ILE A 120 1.98 -0.93 -0.04
CA ILE A 120 1.70 0.14 -1.02
C ILE A 120 2.76 1.21 -0.85
N PHE A 121 3.53 1.47 -1.90
CA PHE A 121 4.48 2.58 -1.96
C PHE A 121 3.92 3.67 -2.84
N ARG A 122 3.88 4.91 -2.32
CA ARG A 122 3.45 6.08 -3.07
C ARG A 122 4.53 7.15 -3.03
N GLU A 123 4.95 7.60 -4.21
CA GLU A 123 5.71 8.83 -4.39
C GLU A 123 4.85 9.87 -5.09
N ALA A 124 4.64 11.02 -4.44
CA ALA A 124 3.98 12.18 -5.02
C ALA A 124 5.03 13.23 -5.39
N TYR A 125 5.35 13.31 -6.68
CA TYR A 125 6.39 14.18 -7.21
C TYR A 125 5.95 15.65 -7.27
N PRO A 126 6.88 16.62 -7.37
CA PRO A 126 6.57 18.06 -7.39
C PRO A 126 5.57 18.51 -8.47
N ASP A 127 5.52 17.80 -9.61
CA ASP A 127 4.55 18.08 -10.69
C ASP A 127 3.09 17.78 -10.29
N TYR A 128 2.89 17.17 -9.11
CA TYR A 128 1.57 16.95 -8.53
C TYR A 128 1.05 18.22 -7.85
N ILE A 129 0.45 19.09 -8.65
CA ILE A 129 0.01 20.44 -8.25
C ILE A 129 -1.41 20.44 -7.63
N LEU A 130 -2.15 19.32 -7.69
CA LEU A 130 -3.58 19.29 -7.33
C LEU A 130 -3.88 18.35 -6.15
N PRO A 131 -4.51 18.81 -5.05
CA PRO A 131 -4.95 17.93 -3.98
C PRO A 131 -6.26 17.22 -4.37
N VAL A 132 -6.18 16.16 -5.19
CA VAL A 132 -7.36 15.43 -5.72
C VAL A 132 -8.03 14.51 -4.66
N GLY A 133 -7.50 14.48 -3.44
CA GLY A 133 -8.13 13.83 -2.29
C GLY A 133 -8.08 12.30 -2.30
N VAL A 134 -8.78 11.70 -1.33
CA VAL A 134 -8.74 10.26 -1.01
C VAL A 134 -9.27 9.37 -2.14
N TRP A 135 -10.22 9.88 -2.92
CA TRP A 135 -10.79 9.14 -4.05
C TRP A 135 -9.75 8.85 -5.13
N GLN A 136 -8.84 9.78 -5.40
CA GLN A 136 -7.81 9.59 -6.42
C GLN A 136 -6.83 8.47 -6.05
N VAL A 137 -6.50 8.33 -4.75
CA VAL A 137 -5.69 7.21 -4.24
C VAL A 137 -6.41 5.90 -4.49
N ARG A 138 -7.71 5.83 -4.15
CA ARG A 138 -8.51 4.63 -4.36
C ARG A 138 -8.56 4.20 -5.81
N GLU A 139 -8.85 5.13 -6.71
CA GLU A 139 -8.95 4.82 -8.13
C GLU A 139 -7.59 4.48 -8.74
N ASN A 140 -6.49 5.12 -8.31
CA ASN A 140 -5.16 4.71 -8.73
C ASN A 140 -4.81 3.29 -8.29
N CYS A 141 -5.06 2.96 -7.02
CA CYS A 141 -4.84 1.60 -6.53
C CYS A 141 -5.75 0.60 -7.26
N ARG A 142 -7.03 0.91 -7.48
CA ARG A 142 -7.94 0.03 -8.24
C ARG A 142 -7.46 -0.16 -9.68
N ASN A 143 -6.99 0.90 -10.33
CA ASN A 143 -6.48 0.82 -11.70
C ASN A 143 -5.18 0.03 -11.77
N ALA A 144 -4.28 0.16 -10.78
CA ALA A 144 -3.11 -0.71 -10.65
C ALA A 144 -3.55 -2.17 -10.53
N MET A 145 -4.44 -2.49 -9.59
CA MET A 145 -4.90 -3.85 -9.30
C MET A 145 -5.75 -4.49 -10.42
N LYS A 146 -6.23 -3.72 -11.41
CA LYS A 146 -6.91 -4.24 -12.60
C LYS A 146 -5.94 -4.67 -13.70
N GLN A 147 -4.71 -4.19 -13.68
CA GLN A 147 -3.69 -4.55 -14.66
C GLN A 147 -3.11 -5.93 -14.35
N GLU A 148 -2.48 -6.53 -15.36
CA GLU A 148 -1.75 -7.77 -15.15
C GLU A 148 -0.50 -7.51 -14.29
N PRO A 149 -0.32 -8.21 -13.15
CA PRO A 149 0.84 -8.00 -12.31
C PRO A 149 2.11 -8.54 -12.95
N ARG A 150 3.23 -7.91 -12.62
CA ARG A 150 4.55 -8.55 -12.77
C ARG A 150 4.71 -9.58 -11.67
N LYS A 151 5.07 -10.81 -12.04
CA LYS A 151 5.25 -11.93 -11.12
C LYS A 151 6.74 -12.19 -10.88
N PHE A 152 7.09 -12.52 -9.65
CA PHE A 152 8.45 -12.83 -9.25
C PHE A 152 8.47 -14.07 -8.34
N GLU A 153 9.57 -14.81 -8.39
CA GLU A 153 9.79 -15.99 -7.56
C GLU A 153 10.35 -15.66 -6.17
N THR A 154 11.00 -14.50 -6.02
CA THR A 154 11.64 -14.10 -4.76
C THR A 154 11.23 -12.68 -4.36
N LEU A 155 11.20 -12.45 -3.05
CA LEU A 155 10.94 -11.12 -2.49
C LEU A 155 11.99 -10.11 -2.95
N GLN A 156 13.26 -10.54 -3.02
CA GLN A 156 14.38 -9.70 -3.43
C GLN A 156 14.16 -9.18 -4.85
N ASN A 157 13.80 -10.04 -5.80
CA ASN A 157 13.56 -9.62 -7.19
C ASN A 157 12.37 -8.67 -7.30
N ALA A 158 11.28 -8.96 -6.57
CA ALA A 158 10.11 -8.09 -6.55
C ALA A 158 10.45 -6.70 -5.96
N MET A 159 11.20 -6.66 -4.85
CA MET A 159 11.63 -5.42 -4.21
C MET A 159 12.63 -4.63 -5.05
N SER A 160 13.60 -5.29 -5.68
CA SER A 160 14.52 -4.64 -6.63
C SER A 160 13.76 -4.01 -7.79
N HIS A 161 12.72 -4.68 -8.29
CA HIS A 161 11.84 -4.10 -9.31
C HIS A 161 11.14 -2.85 -8.78
N VAL A 162 10.42 -2.93 -7.64
CA VAL A 162 9.73 -1.77 -7.04
C VAL A 162 10.69 -0.59 -6.82
N MET A 163 11.86 -0.85 -6.22
CA MET A 163 12.83 0.20 -5.91
C MET A 163 13.50 0.78 -7.17
N GLY A 164 13.59 0.04 -8.27
CA GLY A 164 14.02 0.57 -9.56
C GLY A 164 13.01 1.52 -10.23
N ARG A 165 11.77 1.57 -9.72
CA ARG A 165 10.71 2.48 -10.19
C ARG A 165 10.57 3.71 -9.31
N LEU A 166 10.86 3.57 -8.02
CA LEU A 166 10.85 4.65 -7.04
C LEU A 166 12.16 5.44 -7.11
N THR A 167 12.13 6.71 -6.71
CA THR A 167 13.33 7.56 -6.72
C THR A 167 13.96 7.66 -5.34
N ILE A 168 13.16 7.44 -4.28
CA ILE A 168 13.64 7.38 -2.90
C ILE A 168 14.37 6.05 -2.67
N PRO A 169 15.60 6.09 -2.10
CA PRO A 169 16.36 4.87 -1.79
C PRO A 169 15.63 3.91 -0.86
N PHE A 170 15.85 2.61 -1.07
CA PHE A 170 15.21 1.53 -0.31
C PHE A 170 15.38 1.67 1.21
N GLU A 171 16.55 2.13 1.66
CA GLU A 171 16.92 2.27 3.07
C GLU A 171 15.94 3.19 3.80
N ARG A 172 15.49 4.27 3.15
CA ARG A 172 14.55 5.24 3.73
C ARG A 172 13.18 4.62 3.97
N TRP A 173 12.70 3.78 3.06
CA TRP A 173 11.45 3.04 3.24
C TRP A 173 11.57 2.01 4.37
N MET A 174 12.70 1.29 4.42
CA MET A 174 12.94 0.28 5.45
C MET A 174 13.14 0.87 6.86
N GLU A 175 13.74 2.06 6.98
CA GLU A 175 13.91 2.77 8.25
C GLU A 175 12.58 3.21 8.85
N THR A 176 11.67 3.68 8.00
CA THR A 176 10.35 4.19 8.42
C THR A 176 9.35 3.07 8.69
N GLY A 177 9.46 1.96 7.97
CA GLY A 177 8.50 0.88 7.89
C GLY A 177 8.78 -0.35 8.75
N PRO A 178 8.13 -0.55 9.90
CA PRO A 178 8.38 -1.70 10.74
C PRO A 178 7.96 -3.04 10.09
N LEU A 179 6.86 -3.08 9.34
CA LEU A 179 6.40 -4.34 8.73
C LEU A 179 7.32 -4.76 7.57
N LEU A 180 7.74 -3.80 6.74
CA LEU A 180 8.71 -4.02 5.67
C LEU A 180 10.05 -4.47 6.22
N ARG A 181 10.59 -3.75 7.22
CA ARG A 181 11.84 -4.13 7.89
C ARG A 181 11.77 -5.56 8.40
N HIS A 182 10.73 -5.89 9.16
CA HIS A 182 10.54 -7.24 9.68
C HIS A 182 10.47 -8.29 8.57
N THR A 183 9.73 -8.02 7.49
CA THR A 183 9.58 -8.93 6.34
C THR A 183 10.88 -9.13 5.58
N MET A 184 11.75 -8.12 5.52
CA MET A 184 13.06 -8.20 4.86
C MET A 184 14.13 -8.88 5.73
N THR A 185 14.06 -8.74 7.05
CA THR A 185 15.06 -9.30 7.98
C THR A 185 14.73 -10.70 8.48
N GLN A 186 13.44 -11.07 8.54
CA GLN A 186 13.02 -12.33 9.11
C GLN A 186 13.14 -13.46 8.09
N ARG A 187 13.98 -14.46 8.38
CA ARG A 187 13.93 -15.77 7.71
C ARG A 187 12.78 -16.59 8.28
N LYS A 188 11.96 -17.21 7.42
CA LYS A 188 10.83 -18.01 7.92
C LYS A 188 11.35 -19.28 8.59
N ILE A 189 10.73 -19.69 9.70
CA ILE A 189 11.05 -20.96 10.38
C ILE A 189 10.90 -22.16 9.42
N THR A 190 9.98 -22.08 8.45
CA THR A 190 9.81 -23.10 7.40
C THR A 190 11.04 -23.30 6.53
N GLU A 191 11.92 -22.30 6.40
CA GLU A 191 13.19 -22.43 5.66
C GLU A 191 14.21 -23.30 6.40
N TYR A 192 14.00 -23.60 7.69
CA TYR A 192 14.88 -24.45 8.50
C TYR A 192 14.46 -25.92 8.55
N PHE A 193 13.31 -26.28 7.97
CA PHE A 193 12.79 -27.66 7.94
C PHE A 193 13.03 -28.37 6.59
N HIS A 194 13.99 -27.90 5.80
CA HIS A 194 14.47 -28.52 4.56
C HIS A 194 15.84 -29.15 4.73
#